data_AF-A0A845HD60-F1
#
_entry.id   AF-A0A845HD60-F1
#
_cell.length_a   1.000
_cell.length_b   1.000
_cell.length_c   1.000
_cell.angle_alpha   90.00
_cell.angle_beta   90.00
_cell.angle_gamma   90.00
#
_symmetry.space_group_name_H-M   'P 1'
#
loop_
_entity.id
_entity.type
_entity.pdbx_description
1 polymer ?
#
loop_
_entity_poly.entity_id
_entity_poly.type
_entity_poly.pdbx_seq_one_letter_code
_entity_poly.pdbx_strand_id
1 'polypeptide(L)'
;MSSVNVQNVTVHNHSEITANGDWALVELVTQANASDIEVGIVLNFSGVLLEGTLVGGARYFAEMKRQISASEMTGTPLHSSLIDIAEKGESTYNAIIAGGGTRPPEYLHLISAHFVSASGEVGSTVLSSWRGKISDVSGFHLHIGKAPSASHALTASRVRPGES
;
A
#
# COMPACT_ATOMS: atom_id res chain seq x y z
N MET A 1 25.53 4.82 28.27
CA MET A 1 25.67 3.99 27.05
C MET A 1 24.94 2.69 27.33
N SER A 2 23.68 2.58 26.91
CA SER A 2 22.84 1.42 27.23
C SER A 2 22.99 0.39 26.13
N SER A 3 23.61 -0.74 26.49
CA SER A 3 23.79 -1.91 25.64
C SER A 3 22.43 -2.54 25.32
N VAL A 4 22.11 -2.66 24.03
CA VAL A 4 20.91 -3.40 23.58
C VAL A 4 21.15 -4.89 23.81
N ASN A 5 20.27 -5.53 24.57
CA ASN A 5 20.29 -6.97 24.81
C ASN A 5 19.68 -7.69 23.60
N VAL A 6 20.52 -8.40 22.85
CA VAL A 6 20.20 -8.99 21.53
C VAL A 6 19.43 -10.33 21.64
N GLN A 7 19.06 -10.77 22.85
CA GLN A 7 18.57 -12.14 23.04
C GLN A 7 17.08 -12.41 22.71
N ASN A 8 16.31 -11.41 22.26
CA ASN A 8 14.91 -11.61 21.84
C ASN A 8 14.67 -11.37 20.35
N VAL A 9 15.72 -11.33 19.52
CA VAL A 9 15.53 -11.30 18.07
C VAL A 9 15.28 -12.72 17.60
N THR A 10 14.06 -13.01 17.15
CA THR A 10 13.81 -14.16 16.28
C THR A 10 14.61 -13.93 15.00
N VAL A 11 15.83 -14.46 14.95
CA VAL A 11 16.68 -14.39 13.76
C VAL A 11 16.08 -15.35 12.73
N HIS A 12 15.14 -14.85 11.95
CA HIS A 12 14.84 -15.46 10.66
C HIS A 12 16.15 -15.47 9.85
N ASN A 13 16.50 -16.61 9.24
CA ASN A 13 17.73 -16.74 8.46
C ASN A 13 17.84 -15.59 7.47
N HIS A 14 18.86 -14.75 7.63
CA HIS A 14 19.03 -13.53 6.84
C HIS A 14 19.03 -13.81 5.33
N SER A 15 19.53 -14.99 4.94
CA SER A 15 19.56 -15.48 3.55
C SER A 15 18.19 -15.77 2.94
N GLU A 16 17.22 -16.28 3.71
CA GLU A 16 15.85 -16.55 3.23
C GLU A 16 15.03 -15.27 3.12
N ILE A 17 15.25 -14.31 4.01
CA ILE A 17 14.61 -12.99 3.95
C ILE A 17 15.12 -12.21 2.73
N THR A 18 16.44 -12.18 2.49
CA THR A 18 17.03 -11.44 1.37
C THR A 18 16.68 -12.02 0.00
N ALA A 19 16.32 -13.31 -0.09
CA ALA A 19 15.87 -13.92 -1.34
C ALA A 19 14.54 -13.34 -1.84
N ASN A 20 13.76 -12.70 -0.94
CA ASN A 20 12.45 -12.13 -1.23
C ASN A 20 12.44 -10.59 -1.25
N GLY A 21 13.60 -9.93 -1.11
CA GLY A 21 13.76 -8.48 -1.16
C GLY A 21 14.63 -7.91 -0.03
N ASP A 22 14.68 -6.58 0.09
CA ASP A 22 15.41 -5.90 1.17
C ASP A 22 14.84 -6.30 2.55
N TRP A 23 15.70 -6.70 3.49
CA TRP A 23 15.26 -7.22 4.79
C TRP A 23 14.47 -6.20 5.62
N ALA A 24 14.81 -4.91 5.54
CA ALA A 24 14.15 -3.86 6.28
C ALA A 24 12.77 -3.57 5.69
N LEU A 25 12.65 -3.64 4.35
CA LEU A 25 11.35 -3.55 3.68
C LEU A 25 10.48 -4.77 4.01
N VAL A 26 11.03 -5.98 4.01
CA VAL A 26 10.30 -7.20 4.41
C VAL A 26 9.78 -7.08 5.83
N GLU A 27 10.59 -6.61 6.77
CA GLU A 27 10.18 -6.40 8.16
C GLU A 27 9.06 -5.35 8.25
N LEU A 28 9.24 -4.20 7.60
CA LEU A 28 8.24 -3.13 7.60
C LEU A 28 6.88 -3.62 7.05
N VAL A 29 6.90 -4.37 5.95
CA VAL A 29 5.67 -4.95 5.36
C VAL A 29 5.07 -6.02 6.25
N THR A 30 5.90 -6.79 6.97
CA THR A 30 5.44 -7.77 7.96
C THR A 30 4.66 -7.07 9.07
N GLN A 31 5.20 -5.98 9.60
CA GLN A 31 4.54 -5.17 10.63
C GLN A 31 3.23 -4.55 10.10
N ALA A 32 3.25 -3.98 8.90
CA ALA A 32 2.05 -3.42 8.28
C ALA A 32 0.96 -4.49 8.04
N ASN A 33 1.32 -5.73 7.70
CA ASN A 33 0.34 -6.81 7.53
C ASN A 33 -0.23 -7.34 8.86
N ALA A 34 0.47 -7.15 9.98
CA ALA A 34 0.08 -7.66 11.30
C ALA A 34 -0.63 -6.61 12.17
N SER A 35 -0.59 -5.34 11.79
CA SER A 35 -1.09 -4.21 12.59
C SER A 35 -1.66 -3.11 11.71
N ASP A 36 -2.39 -2.17 12.31
CA ASP A 36 -2.98 -1.03 11.59
C ASP A 36 -1.97 0.12 11.34
N ILE A 37 -0.71 -0.23 11.09
CA ILE A 37 0.34 0.74 10.76
C ILE A 37 0.17 1.21 9.32
N GLU A 38 0.11 2.54 9.14
CA GLU A 38 0.14 3.20 7.84
C GLU A 38 1.38 4.09 7.74
N VAL A 39 2.17 3.95 6.67
CA VAL A 39 3.44 4.67 6.51
C VAL A 39 3.56 5.25 5.11
N GLY A 40 3.76 6.55 4.98
CA GLY A 40 4.11 7.16 3.69
C GLY A 40 5.46 6.64 3.19
N ILE A 41 5.51 6.18 1.95
CA ILE A 41 6.70 5.55 1.36
C ILE A 41 6.84 5.94 -0.11
N VAL A 42 8.09 6.09 -0.54
CA VAL A 42 8.48 6.20 -1.95
C VAL A 42 9.32 4.98 -2.30
N LEU A 43 8.95 4.30 -3.37
CA LEU A 43 9.61 3.10 -3.88
C LEU A 43 10.34 3.42 -5.17
N ASN A 44 11.56 2.92 -5.30
CA ASN A 44 12.23 2.74 -6.58
C ASN A 44 11.80 1.38 -7.13
N PHE A 45 11.04 1.37 -8.21
CA PHE A 45 10.51 0.16 -8.83
C PHE A 45 10.78 0.22 -10.33
N SER A 46 11.58 -0.70 -10.88
CA SER A 46 11.88 -0.77 -12.33
C SER A 46 12.29 0.56 -12.98
N GLY A 47 13.03 1.40 -12.25
CA GLY A 47 13.48 2.71 -12.73
C GLY A 47 12.43 3.83 -12.67
N VAL A 48 11.24 3.57 -12.12
CA VAL A 48 10.24 4.59 -11.80
C VAL A 48 10.11 4.79 -10.29
N LEU A 49 9.74 6.00 -9.90
CA LEU A 49 9.40 6.34 -8.52
C LEU A 49 7.88 6.18 -8.32
N LEU A 50 7.51 5.40 -7.33
CA LEU A 50 6.12 5.21 -6.92
C LEU A 50 5.96 5.68 -5.47
N GLU A 51 5.15 6.71 -5.27
CA GLU A 51 4.81 7.22 -3.94
C GLU A 51 3.44 6.68 -3.52
N GLY A 52 3.26 6.42 -2.23
CA GLY A 52 1.95 6.07 -1.66
C GLY A 52 2.01 5.87 -0.15
N THR A 53 0.93 5.35 0.41
CA THR A 53 0.87 4.94 1.82
C THR A 53 0.92 3.42 1.90
N LEU A 54 1.97 2.88 2.50
CA LEU A 54 2.07 1.47 2.85
C LEU A 54 1.00 1.11 3.89
N VAL A 55 0.23 0.06 3.58
CA VAL A 55 -0.81 -0.48 4.45
C VAL A 55 -0.73 -2.00 4.51
N GLY A 56 -1.37 -2.60 5.52
CA GLY A 56 -1.57 -4.04 5.59
C GLY A 56 -2.48 -4.58 4.49
N GLY A 57 -2.33 -5.87 4.18
CA GLY A 57 -3.12 -6.54 3.14
C GLY A 57 -4.63 -6.49 3.37
N ALA A 58 -5.11 -6.62 4.62
CA ALA A 58 -6.52 -6.47 4.94
C ALA A 58 -7.06 -5.07 4.57
N ARG A 59 -6.36 -4.02 5.01
CA ARG A 59 -6.68 -2.62 4.70
C ARG A 59 -6.64 -2.34 3.20
N TYR A 60 -5.68 -2.91 2.46
CA TYR A 60 -5.59 -2.82 1.01
C TYR A 60 -6.81 -3.42 0.30
N PHE A 61 -7.23 -4.63 0.68
CA PHE A 61 -8.40 -5.26 0.05
C PHE A 61 -9.71 -4.57 0.44
N ALA A 62 -9.82 -4.06 1.67
CA ALA A 62 -10.95 -3.22 2.07
C ALA A 62 -11.03 -1.93 1.22
N GLU A 63 -9.88 -1.30 0.94
CA GLU A 63 -9.80 -0.12 0.06
C GLU A 63 -10.18 -0.46 -1.39
N MET A 64 -9.67 -1.57 -1.92
CA MET A 64 -10.03 -2.08 -3.24
C MET A 64 -11.54 -2.29 -3.35
N LYS A 65 -12.15 -2.96 -2.37
CA LYS A 65 -13.61 -3.17 -2.30
C LYS A 65 -14.36 -1.84 -2.34
N ARG A 66 -13.96 -0.87 -1.51
CA ARG A 66 -14.55 0.48 -1.47
C ARG A 66 -14.51 1.17 -2.84
N GLN A 67 -13.40 1.05 -3.56
CA GLN A 67 -13.21 1.64 -4.88
C GLN A 67 -14.07 0.96 -5.95
N ILE A 68 -14.15 -0.38 -5.93
CA ILE A 68 -15.00 -1.15 -6.84
C ILE A 68 -16.47 -0.77 -6.61
N SER A 69 -16.92 -0.70 -5.36
CA SER A 69 -18.30 -0.33 -5.03
C SER A 69 -18.65 1.12 -5.40
N ALA A 70 -17.66 2.01 -5.49
CA ALA A 70 -17.85 3.39 -5.92
C ALA A 70 -17.78 3.57 -7.45
N SER A 71 -17.48 2.51 -8.20
CA SER A 71 -17.34 2.56 -9.66
C SER A 71 -18.68 2.47 -10.39
N GLU A 72 -18.69 2.94 -11.64
CA GLU A 72 -19.85 2.83 -12.55
C GLU A 72 -20.12 1.38 -12.99
N MET A 73 -19.29 0.40 -12.59
CA MET A 73 -19.42 -1.01 -12.96
C MET A 73 -20.47 -1.77 -12.15
N THR A 74 -21.15 -1.10 -11.23
CA THR A 74 -22.14 -1.69 -10.32
C THR A 74 -23.19 -2.51 -11.08
N GLY A 75 -23.43 -3.74 -10.63
CA GLY A 75 -24.41 -4.66 -11.24
C GLY A 75 -23.89 -5.52 -12.39
N THR A 76 -22.62 -5.38 -12.78
CA THR A 76 -21.99 -6.26 -13.80
C THR A 76 -21.42 -7.54 -13.18
N PRO A 77 -21.27 -8.65 -13.95
CA PRO A 77 -20.57 -9.85 -13.49
C PRO A 77 -19.10 -9.60 -13.09
N LEU A 78 -18.46 -8.60 -13.70
CA LEU A 78 -17.11 -8.20 -13.34
C LEU A 78 -17.09 -7.53 -11.96
N HIS A 79 -18.07 -6.68 -11.65
CA HIS A 79 -18.20 -6.08 -10.32
C HIS A 79 -18.33 -7.14 -9.22
N SER A 80 -19.22 -8.12 -9.36
CA SER A 80 -19.34 -9.20 -8.36
C SER A 80 -18.04 -9.98 -8.21
N SER A 81 -17.39 -10.34 -9.31
CA SER A 81 -16.12 -11.07 -9.28
C SER A 81 -15.00 -10.31 -8.55
N LEU A 82 -14.93 -8.99 -8.78
CA LEU A 82 -13.93 -8.13 -8.13
C LEU A 82 -14.23 -7.94 -6.64
N ILE A 83 -15.50 -7.82 -6.24
CA ILE A 83 -15.90 -7.80 -4.83
C ILE A 83 -15.52 -9.12 -4.14
N ASP A 84 -15.81 -10.27 -4.75
CA ASP A 84 -15.46 -11.59 -4.19
C ASP A 84 -13.94 -11.73 -3.98
N ILE A 85 -13.14 -11.26 -4.94
CA ILE A 85 -11.67 -11.25 -4.82
C ILE A 85 -11.24 -10.38 -3.65
N ALA A 86 -11.81 -9.19 -3.50
CA ALA A 86 -11.47 -8.26 -2.44
C ALA A 86 -11.86 -8.83 -1.06
N GLU A 87 -13.07 -9.37 -0.91
CA GLU A 87 -13.54 -9.98 0.34
C GLU A 87 -12.70 -11.20 0.74
N LYS A 88 -12.35 -12.05 -0.24
CA LYS A 88 -11.47 -13.20 0.02
C LYS A 88 -10.08 -12.75 0.47
N GLY A 89 -9.53 -11.73 -0.17
CA GLY A 89 -8.24 -11.15 0.20
C GLY A 89 -8.25 -10.59 1.63
N GLU A 90 -9.23 -9.74 1.93
CA GLU A 90 -9.44 -9.15 3.25
C GLU A 90 -9.59 -10.23 4.35
N SER A 91 -10.46 -11.21 4.12
CA SER A 91 -10.70 -12.34 5.03
C SER A 91 -9.44 -13.18 5.27
N THR A 92 -8.64 -13.42 4.23
CA THR A 92 -7.39 -14.18 4.35
C THR A 92 -6.40 -13.49 5.29
N TYR A 93 -6.20 -12.18 5.14
CA TYR A 93 -5.31 -11.42 6.03
C TYR A 93 -5.86 -11.36 7.45
N ASN A 94 -7.16 -11.10 7.62
CA ASN A 94 -7.79 -11.08 8.95
C ASN A 94 -7.67 -12.42 9.67
N ALA A 95 -7.81 -13.55 8.97
CA ALA A 95 -7.65 -14.87 9.55
C ALA A 95 -6.21 -15.14 10.02
N ILE A 96 -5.20 -14.68 9.27
CA ILE A 96 -3.78 -14.78 9.66
C ILE A 96 -3.53 -13.97 10.95
N ILE A 97 -4.00 -12.72 10.99
CA ILE A 97 -3.85 -11.83 12.15
C ILE A 97 -4.55 -12.44 13.38
N ALA A 98 -5.81 -12.88 13.23
CA ALA A 98 -6.58 -13.47 14.32
C ALA A 98 -5.97 -14.77 14.86
N GLY A 99 -5.31 -15.55 14.00
CA GLY A 99 -4.56 -16.74 14.38
C GLY A 99 -3.20 -16.47 15.01
N GLY A 100 -2.79 -15.20 15.16
CA GLY A 100 -1.46 -14.82 15.64
C GLY A 100 -0.32 -15.26 14.71
N GLY A 101 -0.65 -15.58 13.45
CA GLY A 101 0.31 -16.04 12.46
C GLY A 101 1.01 -14.86 11.78
N THR A 102 2.24 -15.11 11.32
CA THR A 102 2.93 -14.24 10.37
C THR A 102 3.32 -15.06 9.15
N ARG A 103 3.12 -14.49 7.95
CA ARG A 103 3.64 -15.05 6.70
C ARG A 103 4.71 -14.09 6.20
N PRO A 104 5.90 -14.59 5.78
CA PRO A 104 6.87 -13.75 5.09
C PRO A 104 6.17 -13.06 3.90
N PRO A 105 6.13 -11.73 3.86
CA PRO A 105 5.41 -11.03 2.80
C PRO A 105 6.19 -11.17 1.49
N GLU A 106 5.47 -11.58 0.44
CA GLU A 106 6.00 -11.59 -0.94
C GLU A 106 5.60 -10.32 -1.70
N TYR A 107 4.55 -9.66 -1.22
CA TYR A 107 3.97 -8.47 -1.82
C TYR A 107 3.77 -7.40 -0.77
N LEU A 108 3.95 -6.14 -1.18
CA LEU A 108 3.58 -4.98 -0.41
C LEU A 108 2.38 -4.27 -1.06
N HIS A 109 1.67 -3.49 -0.25
CA HIS A 109 0.43 -2.85 -0.64
C HIS A 109 0.47 -1.36 -0.36
N LEU A 110 0.21 -0.55 -1.39
CA LEU A 110 0.06 0.89 -1.26
C LEU A 110 -1.39 1.30 -1.53
N ILE A 111 -1.85 2.31 -0.81
CA ILE A 111 -3.05 3.09 -1.15
C ILE A 111 -2.66 4.51 -1.51
N SER A 112 -3.53 5.20 -2.26
CA SER A 112 -3.25 6.57 -2.77
C SER A 112 -1.93 6.63 -3.55
N ALA A 113 -1.64 5.58 -4.31
CA ALA A 113 -0.37 5.43 -4.99
C ALA A 113 -0.34 6.28 -6.27
N HIS A 114 0.81 6.84 -6.59
CA HIS A 114 0.99 7.61 -7.82
C HIS A 114 2.45 7.60 -8.27
N PHE A 115 2.65 7.68 -9.58
CA PHE A 115 4.00 7.79 -10.14
C PHE A 115 4.51 9.23 -9.99
N VAL A 116 5.74 9.36 -9.53
CA VAL A 116 6.42 10.65 -9.42
C VAL A 116 7.07 10.99 -10.77
N SER A 117 6.70 12.14 -11.35
CA SER A 117 7.35 12.67 -12.56
C SER A 117 8.51 13.60 -12.19
N ALA A 118 9.56 13.61 -13.01
CA ALA A 118 10.66 14.57 -12.91
C ALA A 118 10.21 16.03 -13.13
N SER A 119 9.07 16.26 -13.80
CA SER A 119 8.48 17.60 -13.97
C SER A 119 7.73 18.10 -12.74
N GLY A 120 7.57 17.28 -11.69
CA GLY A 120 6.70 17.59 -10.55
C GLY A 120 5.20 17.48 -10.86
N GLU A 121 4.83 17.20 -12.11
CA GLU A 121 3.46 16.85 -12.46
C GLU A 121 3.19 15.42 -11.98
N VAL A 122 2.37 15.28 -10.94
CA VAL A 122 1.80 13.97 -10.61
C VAL A 122 1.08 13.48 -11.85
N GLY A 123 1.57 12.38 -12.45
CA GLY A 123 0.92 11.80 -13.61
C GLY A 123 -0.56 11.60 -13.31
N SER A 124 -1.44 12.01 -14.22
CA SER A 124 -2.90 12.03 -14.02
C SER A 124 -3.52 10.68 -13.65
N THR A 125 -2.75 9.61 -13.71
CA THR A 125 -3.13 8.27 -13.27
C THR A 125 -2.81 8.11 -11.79
N VAL A 126 -3.70 8.61 -10.93
CA VAL A 126 -3.73 8.21 -9.51
C VAL A 126 -4.08 6.72 -9.47
N LEU A 127 -3.12 5.89 -9.11
CA LEU A 127 -3.35 4.48 -8.82
C LEU A 127 -3.99 4.41 -7.44
N SER A 128 -5.30 4.28 -7.42
CA SER A 128 -6.08 4.30 -6.19
C SER A 128 -5.58 3.27 -5.16
N SER A 129 -5.16 2.09 -5.63
CA SER A 129 -4.45 1.06 -4.86
C SER A 129 -3.36 0.40 -5.73
N TRP A 130 -2.21 0.08 -5.15
CA TRP A 130 -1.11 -0.63 -5.84
C TRP A 130 -0.62 -1.82 -5.02
N ARG A 131 -0.32 -2.93 -5.70
CA ARG A 131 0.26 -4.14 -5.11
C ARG A 131 1.42 -4.61 -5.98
N GLY A 132 2.59 -4.78 -5.39
CA GLY A 132 3.79 -5.22 -6.11
C GLY A 132 4.66 -6.16 -5.30
N LYS A 133 5.53 -6.89 -5.98
CA LYS A 133 6.47 -7.83 -5.35
C LYS A 133 7.55 -7.06 -4.61
N ILE A 134 7.89 -7.52 -3.40
CA ILE A 134 8.96 -6.90 -2.62
C ILE A 134 10.32 -7.09 -3.32
N SER A 135 10.53 -8.23 -3.98
CA SER A 135 11.75 -8.55 -4.73
C SER A 135 12.06 -7.59 -5.88
N ASP A 136 11.07 -6.85 -6.37
CA ASP A 136 11.19 -5.97 -7.53
C ASP A 136 11.47 -4.51 -7.10
N VAL A 137 11.51 -4.24 -5.79
CA VAL A 137 11.86 -2.93 -5.24
C VAL A 137 13.37 -2.81 -5.14
N SER A 138 13.95 -1.87 -5.87
CA SER A 138 15.39 -1.61 -5.88
C SER A 138 15.86 -0.66 -4.77
N GLY A 139 14.92 -0.03 -4.05
CA GLY A 139 15.18 0.81 -2.88
C GLY A 139 13.91 1.55 -2.44
N PHE A 140 13.92 2.12 -1.23
CA PHE A 140 12.78 2.87 -0.71
C PHE A 140 13.19 4.02 0.21
N HIS A 141 12.28 4.98 0.39
CA HIS A 141 12.39 6.09 1.34
C HIS A 141 11.10 6.18 2.17
N LEU A 142 11.22 6.41 3.48
CA LEU A 142 10.07 6.63 4.35
C LEU A 142 9.80 8.12 4.51
N HIS A 143 8.53 8.50 4.43
CA HIS A 143 8.07 9.84 4.80
C HIS A 143 7.83 9.88 6.31
N ILE A 144 8.89 10.16 7.06
CA ILE A 144 8.81 10.36 8.51
C ILE A 144 8.51 11.85 8.76
N GLY A 145 7.22 12.21 8.74
CA GLY A 145 6.76 13.59 8.86
C GLY A 145 5.27 13.69 9.22
N LYS A 146 4.82 14.87 9.66
CA LYS A 146 3.45 15.12 10.13
C LYS A 146 2.44 14.68 9.05
N ALA A 147 1.52 13.79 9.43
CA ALA A 147 0.47 13.25 8.55
C ALA A 147 -0.14 14.36 7.67
N PRO A 148 -0.28 14.15 6.35
CA PRO A 148 -0.92 15.13 5.49
C PRO A 148 -2.33 15.37 6.01
N SER A 149 -2.67 16.64 6.30
CA SER A 149 -4.05 16.98 6.61
C SER A 149 -4.89 16.65 5.38
N ALA A 150 -5.96 15.88 5.57
CA ALA A 150 -6.96 15.64 4.55
C ALA A 150 -7.55 16.97 4.06
N SER A 151 -6.93 17.60 3.06
CA SER A 151 -7.45 18.80 2.41
C SER A 151 -6.91 18.93 0.99
N HIS A 152 -7.28 17.99 0.13
CA HIS A 152 -7.56 18.34 -1.26
C HIS A 152 -8.91 17.72 -1.62
N ALA A 153 -9.96 18.33 -1.08
CA ALA A 153 -11.28 18.21 -1.67
C ALA A 153 -11.20 18.77 -3.09
N LEU A 154 -11.69 17.98 -4.05
CA LEU A 154 -11.90 18.39 -5.43
C LEU A 154 -12.54 19.78 -5.46
N THR A 155 -11.85 20.76 -6.04
CA THR A 155 -12.52 21.96 -6.55
C THR A 155 -12.64 21.80 -8.06
N ALA A 156 -13.61 20.98 -8.47
CA ALA A 156 -14.08 20.95 -9.84
C ALA A 156 -15.30 21.88 -9.98
N SER A 157 -15.19 22.77 -10.98
CA SER A 157 -16.28 23.39 -11.72
C SER A 157 -17.13 24.48 -11.05
N ARG A 158 -16.92 25.72 -11.49
CA ARG A 158 -18.02 26.67 -11.70
C ARG A 158 -17.83 27.36 -13.05
N VAL A 159 -18.23 26.68 -14.11
CA VAL A 159 -18.64 27.34 -15.36
C VAL A 159 -19.88 28.17 -15.02
N ARG A 160 -19.84 29.48 -15.25
CA ARG A 160 -21.06 30.31 -15.33
C ARG A 160 -21.44 30.44 -16.80
N PRO A 161 -22.67 30.08 -17.21
CA PRO A 161 -23.18 30.44 -18.52
C PRO A 161 -23.80 31.85 -18.45
N GLY A 162 -23.50 32.66 -19.48
CA GLY A 162 -24.28 33.83 -19.86
C GLY A 162 -23.71 35.17 -19.41
N GLU A 163 -23.04 35.85 -20.33
CA GLU A 163 -23.20 37.30 -20.49
C GLU A 163 -23.58 37.56 -21.96
N SER A 164 -24.66 38.33 -22.08
CA SER A 164 -25.38 38.76 -23.28
C SER A 164 -24.63 39.82 -24.08
#